data_AF-A0A9E2ZSS3-F1
#
_entry.id   AF-A0A9E2ZSS3-F1
#
_cell.length_a   1.000
_cell.length_b   1.000
_cell.length_c   1.000
_cell.angle_alpha   90.00
_cell.angle_beta   90.00
_cell.angle_gamma   90.00
#
_symmetry.space_group_name_H-M   'P 1'
#
loop_
_entity.id
_entity.type
_entity.pdbx_description
1 polymer ?
#
loop_
_entity_poly.entity_id
_entity_poly.type
_entity_poly.pdbx_seq_one_letter_code
_entity_poly.pdbx_strand_id
1 'polypeptide(L)' 'MVRFVPFVTVGVLVERERELEMLRGGLVRARAGEGTLLLVEGPPGVGKTALAREARAAAGREQITTLDARGSELE' A
#
# COMPACT_ATOMS: atom_id res chain seq x y z
N MET A 1 -0.84 -9.59 34.76
CA MET A 1 -2.03 -9.09 34.05
C MET A 1 -1.58 -8.06 33.03
N VAL A 2 -1.31 -8.49 31.79
CA VAL A 2 -0.78 -7.62 30.73
C VAL A 2 -1.96 -7.03 29.98
N ARG A 3 -2.04 -5.69 29.93
CA ARG A 3 -3.08 -4.95 29.23
C ARG A 3 -2.71 -4.85 27.75
N PHE A 4 -3.59 -5.32 26.88
CA PHE A 4 -3.44 -5.14 25.43
C PHE A 4 -3.91 -3.73 25.06
N VAL A 5 -3.05 -2.96 24.39
CA VAL A 5 -3.40 -1.64 23.85
C VAL A 5 -3.56 -1.82 22.34
N PRO A 6 -4.74 -1.58 21.76
CA PRO A 6 -4.95 -1.79 20.33
C PRO A 6 -4.19 -0.72 19.55
N PHE A 7 -3.21 -1.12 18.74
CA PHE A 7 -2.59 -0.22 17.76
C PHE A 7 -3.44 -0.22 16.48
N VAL A 8 -4.28 0.79 16.33
CA VAL A 8 -4.72 1.26 15.01
C VAL A 8 -3.76 2.37 14.62
N THR A 9 -2.73 2.03 13.86
CA THR A 9 -1.82 3.04 13.31
C THR A 9 -2.43 3.56 12.02
N VAL A 10 -3.16 4.68 12.10
CA VAL A 10 -3.26 5.58 10.95
C VAL A 10 -1.94 6.34 10.94
N GLY A 11 -0.90 5.68 10.43
CA GLY A 11 0.45 6.23 10.38
C GLY A 11 0.55 7.14 9.16
N VAL A 12 0.80 8.43 9.39
CA VAL A 12 1.37 9.29 8.35
C VAL A 12 2.66 8.59 7.90
N LEU A 13 2.70 8.13 6.65
CA LEU A 13 3.93 7.62 6.04
C LEU A 13 4.86 8.84 5.85
N VAL A 14 5.79 9.04 6.78
CA VAL A 14 6.77 10.13 6.74
C VAL A 14 7.82 9.83 5.66
N GLU A 15 8.18 10.84 4.84
CA GLU A 15 9.16 10.72 3.74
C GLU A 15 8.76 9.73 2.63
N ARG A 16 7.45 9.56 2.39
CA ARG A 16 6.90 8.66 1.36
C ARG A 16 6.01 9.35 0.35
N GLU A 17 6.09 10.67 0.29
CA GLU A 17 5.24 11.50 -0.56
C GLU A 17 5.40 11.09 -2.03
N ARG A 18 6.64 10.80 -2.45
CA ARG A 18 6.94 10.34 -3.80
C ARG A 18 6.32 8.98 -4.11
N GLU A 19 6.45 8.01 -3.22
CA GLU A 19 5.85 6.68 -3.41
C GLU A 19 4.33 6.77 -3.45
N LEU A 20 3.73 7.57 -2.58
CA LEU A 20 2.29 7.81 -2.58
C LEU A 20 1.81 8.51 -3.85
N GLU A 21 2.58 9.44 -4.39
CA GLU A 21 2.28 10.11 -5.66
C GLU A 21 2.34 9.13 -6.83
N MET A 22 3.39 8.31 -6.92
CA MET A 22 3.50 7.26 -7.95
C MET A 22 2.32 6.28 -7.86
N LEU A 23 1.91 5.91 -6.64
CA LEU A 23 0.79 5.02 -6.40
C LEU A 23 -0.53 5.65 -6.87
N ARG A 24 -0.79 6.90 -6.50
CA ARG A 24 -1.98 7.66 -6.96
C ARG A 24 -2.02 7.78 -8.48
N GLY A 25 -0.88 8.09 -9.11
CA GLY A 25 -0.78 8.13 -10.57
C GLY A 25 -1.10 6.79 -11.22
N GLY A 26 -0.62 5.69 -10.65
CA GLY A 26 -0.97 4.33 -11.09
C GLY A 26 -2.46 4.02 -10.98
N LEU A 27 -3.11 4.44 -9.89
CA LEU A 27 -4.57 4.26 -9.72
C LEU A 27 -5.36 5.08 -10.73
N VAL A 28 -4.96 6.32 -11.02
CA VAL A 28 -5.58 7.14 -12.07
C VAL A 28 -5.51 6.45 -13.43
N ARG A 29 -4.34 5.89 -13.79
CA ARG A 29 -4.17 5.12 -15.03
C ARG A 29 -5.02 3.85 -15.05
N ALA A 30 -5.06 3.11 -13.95
CA ALA A 30 -5.89 1.91 -13.82
C ALA A 30 -7.39 2.23 -14.02
N ARG A 31 -7.88 3.36 -13.50
CA ARG A 31 -9.25 3.84 -13.74
C ARG A 31 -9.53 4.19 -15.19
N ALA A 32 -8.51 4.66 -15.93
CA ALA A 32 -8.59 4.90 -17.36
C ALA A 32 -8.52 3.61 -18.21
N GLY A 33 -8.41 2.43 -17.58
CA GLY A 33 -8.27 1.14 -18.27
C GLY A 33 -6.84 0.81 -18.68
N GLU A 34 -5.85 1.58 -18.22
CA GLU A 34 -4.44 1.35 -18.50
C GLU A 34 -3.75 0.60 -17.36
N GLY A 35 -3.21 -0.59 -17.68
CA GLY A 35 -2.46 -1.39 -16.72
C GLY A 35 -1.14 -0.71 -16.30
N THR A 36 -0.81 -0.83 -15.00
CA THR A 36 0.46 -0.35 -14.43
C THR A 36 1.02 -1.37 -13.45
N LEU A 37 2.35 -1.44 -13.32
CA LEU A 37 3.05 -2.26 -12.34
C LEU A 37 3.95 -1.35 -11.49
N LEU A 38 3.76 -1.39 -10.17
CA LEU A 38 4.65 -0.76 -9.20
C LEU A 38 5.32 -1.84 -8.36
N LEU A 39 6.65 -1.84 -8.34
CA LEU A 39 7.47 -2.71 -7.51
C LEU A 39 8.04 -1.90 -6.34
N VAL A 40 7.83 -2.38 -5.12
CA VAL A 40 8.30 -1.72 -3.90
C VAL A 40 9.42 -2.54 -3.28
N GLU A 41 10.65 -2.09 -3.46
CA GLU A 41 11.84 -2.69 -2.87
C GLU A 41 12.37 -1.88 -1.69
N GLY A 42 13.10 -2.54 -0.78
CA GLY A 42 13.80 -1.85 0.31
C GLY A 42 14.18 -2.79 1.45
N PRO A 43 14.90 -2.30 2.46
CA PRO A 43 15.33 -3.11 3.59
C PRO A 43 14.15 -3.58 4.47
N PRO A 44 14.36 -4.59 5.33
CA PRO A 44 13.39 -4.98 6.36
C PRO A 44 12.99 -3.78 7.23
N GLY A 45 11.71 -3.69 7.62
CA GLY A 45 11.22 -2.61 8.49
C GLY A 45 10.97 -1.25 7.83
N VAL A 46 11.33 -1.06 6.55
CA VAL A 46 11.19 0.22 5.82
C VAL A 46 9.74 0.69 5.55
N GLY A 47 8.74 -0.12 5.93
CA GLY A 47 7.32 0.24 5.77
C GLY A 47 6.63 -0.26 4.51
N LYS A 48 7.20 -1.23 3.77
CA LYS A 48 6.58 -1.80 2.54
C LYS A 48 5.13 -2.27 2.75
N THR A 49 4.87 -2.97 3.85
CA THR A 49 3.52 -3.43 4.21
C THR A 49 2.57 -2.26 4.51
N ALA A 50 3.08 -1.18 5.11
CA ALA A 50 2.28 0.01 5.36
C ALA A 50 1.93 0.73 4.05
N LEU A 51 2.89 0.84 3.12
CA LEU A 51 2.65 1.39 1.78
C LEU A 51 1.61 0.57 1.01
N ALA A 52 1.70 -0.76 1.05
CA ALA A 52 0.69 -1.64 0.43
C ALA A 52 -0.71 -1.46 1.05
N ARG A 53 -0.82 -1.22 2.37
CA ARG A 53 -2.10 -0.91 3.02
C ARG A 53 -2.67 0.43 2.57
N GLU A 54 -1.84 1.46 2.47
CA GLU A 54 -2.27 2.77 1.97
C GLU A 54 -2.72 2.70 0.51
N ALA A 55 -2.04 1.86 -0.31
CA ALA A 55 -2.45 1.56 -1.68
C ALA A 55 -3.90 1.09 -1.75
N ARG A 56 -4.26 0.12 -0.91
CA ARG A 56 -5.62 -0.43 -0.85
C ARG A 56 -6.62 0.60 -0.35
N ALA A 57 -6.25 1.39 0.66
CA ALA A 57 -7.11 2.45 1.16
C ALA A 57 -7.39 3.50 0.08
N ALA A 58 -6.36 3.90 -0.69
CA ALA A 58 -6.51 4.81 -1.82
C ALA A 58 -7.38 4.21 -2.94
N ALA A 59 -7.15 2.95 -3.30
CA ALA A 59 -7.98 2.25 -4.29
C ALA A 59 -9.45 2.17 -3.85
N GLY A 60 -9.72 1.92 -2.57
CA GLY A 60 -11.06 1.90 -2.00
C GLY A 60 -11.77 3.27 -2.07
N ARG A 61 -11.04 4.37 -1.83
CA ARG A 61 -11.56 5.74 -2.02
C ARG A 61 -11.94 6.01 -3.48
N GLU A 62 -11.22 5.40 -4.42
CA GLU A 62 -11.48 5.47 -5.85
C GLU A 62 -12.43 4.37 -6.37
N GLN A 63 -13.09 3.61 -5.48
CA GLN A 63 -14.00 2.52 -5.85
C GLN A 63 -13.39 1.46 -6.79
N ILE A 64 -12.07 1.26 -6.71
CA ILE A 64 -11.35 0.26 -7.47
C ILE A 64 -11.44 -1.07 -6.72
N THR A 65 -11.93 -2.11 -7.39
CA THR A 65 -11.87 -3.47 -6.87
C THR A 65 -10.43 -3.86 -6.63
N THR A 66 -10.10 -4.15 -5.37
CA THR A 66 -8.75 -4.51 -4.96
C THR A 66 -8.68 -6.02 -4.76
N LEU A 67 -7.69 -6.65 -5.36
CA LEU A 67 -7.35 -8.06 -5.14
C LEU A 67 -6.00 -8.13 -4.43
N ASP A 68 -5.84 -9.11 -3.55
CA ASP A 68 -4.58 -9.27 -2.86
C ASP A 68 -4.13 -10.71 -2.64
N ALA A 69 -2.81 -10.85 -2.63
CA ALA A 69 -2.11 -12.08 -2.34
C ALA A 69 -0.85 -11.78 -1.52
N ARG A 70 -0.29 -12.81 -0.93
CA ARG A 70 1.06 -12.82 -0.35
C ARG A 70 1.79 -14.01 -0.94
N GLY A 71 2.97 -13.77 -1.52
CA GLY A 71 3.89 -14.84 -1.91
C GLY A 71 4.92 -15.07 -0.82
N SER A 72 5.39 -16.31 -0.71
CA SER A 72 6.59 -16.64 0.05
C SER A 72 7.74 -16.86 -0.92
N GLU A 73 8.99 -16.94 -0.47
CA GLU A 73 10.14 -17.10 -1.39
C GLU A 73 10.06 -18.35 -2.30
N LEU A 74 9.20 -19.32 -1.96
CA LEU A 74 9.05 -20.59 -2.66
C LEU A 74 7.61 -20.93 -3.09
N GLU A 75 6.66 -19.99 -2.96
CA GLU A 75 5.24 -20.17 -3.35
C GLU A 75 4.69 -18.97 -4.14
#